data_AF-A0A7V9V3Q2-F1
#
_entry.id   AF-A0A7V9V3Q2-F1
#
_cell.length_a   1.000
_cell.length_b   1.000
_cell.length_c   1.000
_cell.angle_alpha   90.00
_cell.angle_beta   90.00
_cell.angle_gamma   90.00
#
_symmetry.space_group_name_H-M   'P 1'
#
loop_
_entity.id
_entity.type
_entity.pdbx_description
1 polymer ?
#
loop_
_entity_poly.entity_id
_entity_poly.type
_entity_poly.pdbx_seq_one_letter_code
_entity_poly.pdbx_strand_id
1 'polypeptide(L)'
;MRRNTVLDPAFQLTPPLELASLPTAARFDFPLGSENGAFAYNAQPFTENRHLGDDLNGIGGENSDLGDPVFAIADGRVLLAREGGPGWGKIIIVLHAYNEGDTR
;
A
#
# COMPACT_ATOMS: atom_id res chain seq x y z
N MET A 1 8.67 6.62 25.25
CA MET A 1 8.30 7.21 23.95
C MET A 1 7.92 8.67 24.16
N ARG A 2 8.64 9.62 23.54
CA ARG A 2 8.17 11.01 23.50
C ARG A 2 7.00 11.07 22.52
N ARG A 3 5.83 11.54 22.95
CA ARG A 3 4.74 11.86 22.03
C ARG A 3 5.19 13.03 21.16
N ASN A 4 5.39 12.78 19.88
CA ASN A 4 5.60 13.84 18.92
C ASN A 4 4.25 14.56 18.76
N THR A 5 4.13 15.79 19.24
CA THR A 5 2.91 16.60 19.18
C THR A 5 2.70 17.26 17.82
N VAL A 6 3.69 17.17 16.93
CA VAL A 6 3.61 17.67 15.56
C VAL A 6 3.14 16.52 14.67
N LEU A 7 1.94 16.67 14.09
CA LEU A 7 1.49 15.79 13.01
C LEU A 7 2.45 15.94 11.84
N ASP A 8 2.89 14.80 11.32
CA ASP A 8 3.69 14.75 10.11
C ASP A 8 3.02 15.57 9.00
N PRO A 9 3.74 16.45 8.28
CA PRO A 9 3.17 17.20 7.16
C PRO A 9 2.48 16.31 6.13
N ALA A 10 2.97 15.08 5.91
CA ALA A 10 2.35 14.13 4.99
C ALA A 10 0.97 13.63 5.47
N PHE A 11 0.65 13.76 6.75
CA PHE A 11 -0.63 13.38 7.35
C PHE A 11 -1.45 14.59 7.82
N GLN A 12 -1.04 15.81 7.45
CA GLN A 12 -1.92 16.98 7.52
C GLN A 12 -2.94 16.88 6.39
N LEU A 13 -4.13 17.46 6.59
CA LEU A 13 -5.20 17.41 5.58
C LEU A 13 -4.68 17.93 4.24
N THR A 14 -4.64 17.02 3.25
CA THR A 14 -4.34 17.37 1.87
C THR A 14 -5.35 18.43 1.39
N PRO A 15 -4.91 19.50 0.69
CA PRO A 15 -5.82 20.53 0.21
C PRO A 15 -7.00 19.92 -0.57
N PRO A 16 -8.24 20.41 -0.40
CA PRO A 16 -9.41 19.85 -1.09
C PRO A 16 -9.26 19.79 -2.61
N LEU A 17 -8.60 20.79 -3.21
CA LEU A 17 -8.33 20.81 -4.64
C LEU A 17 -7.38 19.69 -5.07
N GLU A 18 -6.41 19.33 -4.22
CA GLU A 18 -5.50 18.24 -4.49
C GLU A 18 -6.22 16.89 -4.39
N LEU A 19 -7.07 16.69 -3.38
CA LEU A 19 -7.92 15.51 -3.28
C LEU A 19 -8.87 15.37 -4.48
N ALA A 20 -9.48 16.47 -4.93
CA ALA A 20 -10.34 16.48 -6.11
C ALA A 20 -9.59 16.22 -7.43
N SER A 21 -8.26 16.36 -7.44
CA SER A 21 -7.40 16.13 -8.60
C SER A 21 -6.81 14.71 -8.67
N LEU A 22 -7.13 13.86 -7.69
CA LEU A 22 -6.64 12.48 -7.68
C LEU A 22 -7.19 11.72 -8.89
N PRO A 23 -6.37 10.89 -9.56
CA PRO A 23 -6.88 9.98 -10.57
C PRO A 23 -7.87 9.00 -9.91
N THR A 24 -8.98 8.71 -10.60
CA THR A 24 -9.94 7.71 -10.14
C THR A 24 -9.40 6.32 -10.45
N ALA A 25 -9.18 5.53 -9.41
CA ALA A 25 -8.88 4.10 -9.51
C ALA A 25 -10.07 3.36 -10.12
N ALA A 26 -9.86 2.80 -11.31
CA ALA A 26 -10.87 1.99 -12.02
C ALA A 26 -10.88 0.52 -11.57
N ARG A 27 -9.77 0.03 -11.01
CA ARG A 27 -9.62 -1.33 -10.47
C ARG A 27 -8.50 -1.38 -9.45
N PHE A 28 -8.46 -2.48 -8.71
CA PHE A 28 -7.39 -2.81 -7.78
C PHE A 28 -6.79 -4.18 -8.15
N ASP A 29 -5.48 -4.22 -8.33
CA ASP A 29 -4.70 -5.41 -8.70
C ASP A 29 -3.74 -5.81 -7.56
N PHE A 30 -3.15 -7.00 -7.67
CA PHE A 30 -2.15 -7.48 -6.70
C PHE A 30 -0.82 -6.72 -6.86
N PRO A 31 -0.15 -6.31 -5.76
CA PRO A 31 1.09 -5.53 -5.83
C PRO A 31 2.36 -6.37 -6.01
N LEU A 32 2.27 -7.70 -5.97
CA LEU A 32 3.41 -8.62 -5.98
C LEU A 32 3.18 -9.78 -6.96
N GLY A 33 4.26 -10.29 -7.54
CA GLY A 33 4.23 -11.35 -8.55
C GLY A 33 4.17 -10.77 -9.96
N SER A 34 3.48 -11.45 -10.87
CA SER A 34 3.18 -10.88 -12.20
C SER A 34 2.25 -9.66 -12.08
N GLU A 35 2.04 -8.94 -13.17
CA GLU A 35 1.07 -7.83 -13.27
C GLU A 35 -0.36 -8.17 -12.80
N ASN A 36 -0.71 -9.47 -12.72
CA ASN A 36 -2.00 -9.96 -12.24
C ASN A 36 -1.88 -10.83 -10.97
N GLY A 37 -0.78 -10.72 -10.22
CA GLY A 37 -0.58 -11.43 -8.95
C GLY A 37 -0.14 -12.90 -9.03
N ALA A 38 0.04 -13.46 -10.24
CA ALA A 38 0.55 -14.83 -10.38
C ALA A 38 1.94 -14.98 -9.73
N PHE A 39 2.22 -16.17 -9.21
CA PHE A 39 3.44 -16.52 -8.48
C PHE A 39 3.61 -15.82 -7.12
N ALA A 40 2.57 -15.18 -6.60
CA ALA A 40 2.51 -14.69 -5.22
C ALA A 40 1.34 -15.34 -4.44
N TYR A 41 1.41 -15.28 -3.12
CA TYR A 41 0.32 -15.68 -2.23
C TYR A 41 0.30 -14.81 -0.96
N ASN A 42 -0.83 -14.82 -0.25
CA ASN A 42 -0.98 -14.15 1.04
C ASN A 42 -0.52 -15.10 2.16
N ALA A 43 0.65 -14.81 2.72
CA ALA A 43 1.27 -15.59 3.79
C ALA A 43 0.68 -15.29 5.17
N GLN A 44 0.11 -14.09 5.37
CA GLN A 44 -0.60 -13.73 6.59
C GLN A 44 -1.74 -12.74 6.30
N PRO A 45 -2.96 -13.26 6.09
CA PRO A 45 -4.16 -12.47 5.85
C PRO A 45 -4.45 -11.39 6.90
N PHE A 46 -5.12 -10.32 6.46
CA PHE A 46 -5.62 -9.26 7.31
C PHE A 46 -6.43 -9.84 8.50
N THR A 47 -6.21 -9.26 9.67
CA THR A 47 -6.71 -9.68 10.99
C THR A 47 -6.17 -11.00 11.54
N GLU A 48 -5.49 -11.83 10.73
CA GLU A 48 -4.85 -13.04 11.23
C GLU A 48 -3.73 -12.68 12.21
N ASN A 49 -3.71 -13.33 13.37
CA ASN A 49 -2.80 -12.98 14.48
C ASN A 49 -2.81 -11.49 14.89
N ARG A 50 -3.96 -10.79 14.69
CA ARG A 50 -4.12 -9.35 14.95
C ARG A 50 -3.29 -8.45 14.01
N HIS A 51 -2.98 -8.95 12.82
CA HIS A 51 -2.27 -8.19 11.81
C HIS A 51 -3.17 -7.12 11.16
N LEU A 52 -2.61 -5.93 10.91
CA LEU A 52 -3.34 -4.78 10.35
C LEU A 52 -3.14 -4.61 8.84
N GLY A 53 -2.58 -5.60 8.17
CA GLY A 53 -2.40 -5.68 6.71
C GLY A 53 -2.33 -7.13 6.24
N ASP A 54 -2.04 -7.32 4.95
CA ASP A 54 -1.72 -8.63 4.37
C ASP A 54 -0.19 -8.75 4.20
N ASP A 55 0.38 -9.90 4.55
CA ASP A 55 1.77 -10.23 4.19
C ASP A 55 1.77 -11.05 2.90
N LEU A 56 2.46 -10.57 1.87
CA LEU A 56 2.52 -11.21 0.55
C LEU A 56 3.93 -11.73 0.27
N ASN A 57 4.04 -12.95 -0.24
CA ASN A 57 5.31 -13.59 -0.60
C ASN A 57 5.23 -14.26 -1.98
N GLY A 58 6.40 -14.50 -2.58
CA GLY A 58 6.53 -15.36 -3.75
C GLY A 58 6.25 -16.83 -3.40
N ILE A 59 5.68 -17.60 -4.34
CA ILE A 59 5.30 -19.01 -4.12
C ILE A 59 6.47 -19.96 -3.83
N GLY A 60 7.72 -19.50 -3.99
CA GLY A 60 8.90 -20.26 -3.58
C GLY A 60 9.10 -20.30 -2.06
N GLY A 61 8.31 -19.51 -1.31
CA GLY A 61 8.41 -19.36 0.14
C GLY A 61 9.57 -18.45 0.56
N GLU A 62 9.63 -18.13 1.86
CA GLU A 62 10.66 -17.28 2.47
C GLU A 62 10.91 -15.99 1.65
N ASN A 63 12.16 -15.76 1.23
CA ASN A 63 12.61 -14.60 0.46
C ASN A 63 12.67 -14.88 -1.06
N SER A 64 11.86 -15.79 -1.58
CA SER A 64 11.90 -16.16 -3.01
C SER A 64 11.60 -14.99 -3.96
N ASP A 65 10.87 -13.99 -3.48
CA ASP A 65 10.51 -12.73 -4.15
C ASP A 65 11.46 -11.56 -3.81
N LEU A 66 12.57 -11.82 -3.12
CA LEU A 66 13.53 -10.76 -2.79
C LEU A 66 14.16 -10.18 -4.07
N GLY A 67 13.87 -8.90 -4.32
CA GLY A 67 14.33 -8.18 -5.51
C GLY A 67 13.29 -8.08 -6.61
N ASP A 68 12.14 -8.74 -6.46
CA ASP A 68 11.01 -8.59 -7.37
C ASP A 68 10.42 -7.16 -7.27
N PRO A 69 9.85 -6.65 -8.38
CA PRO A 69 9.18 -5.37 -8.36
C PRO A 69 7.91 -5.42 -7.50
N VAL A 70 7.64 -4.33 -6.79
CA VAL A 70 6.35 -4.07 -6.13
C VAL A 70 5.60 -3.04 -6.95
N PHE A 71 4.37 -3.37 -7.35
CA PHE A 71 3.51 -2.51 -8.16
C PHE A 71 2.51 -1.75 -7.28
N ALA A 72 2.10 -0.56 -7.73
CA ALA A 72 0.96 0.12 -7.13
C ALA A 72 -0.32 -0.68 -7.43
N ILE A 73 -1.17 -0.88 -6.42
CA ILE A 73 -2.40 -1.67 -6.57
C ILE A 73 -3.45 -0.99 -7.45
N ALA A 74 -3.36 0.32 -7.64
CA ALA A 74 -4.30 1.09 -8.45
C ALA A 74 -3.70 2.47 -8.82
N ASP A 75 -4.38 3.18 -9.72
CA ASP A 75 -4.09 4.59 -10.00
C ASP A 75 -4.22 5.43 -8.73
N GLY A 76 -3.26 6.33 -8.50
CA GLY A 76 -3.23 7.16 -7.30
C GLY A 76 -2.09 8.16 -7.30
N ARG A 77 -1.93 8.86 -6.18
CA ARG A 77 -0.81 9.78 -5.94
C ARG A 77 -0.02 9.35 -4.72
N VAL A 78 1.30 9.30 -4.84
CA VAL A 78 2.18 9.06 -3.69
C VAL A 78 2.05 10.22 -2.70
N LEU A 79 1.57 9.92 -1.49
CA LEU A 79 1.47 10.84 -0.36
C LEU A 79 2.78 10.88 0.43
N LEU A 80 3.42 9.72 0.58
CA LEU A 80 4.60 9.55 1.40
C LEU A 80 5.51 8.47 0.81
N ALA A 81 6.81 8.70 0.81
CA ALA A 81 7.84 7.70 0.57
C ALA A 81 9.03 7.94 1.51
N ARG A 82 9.26 7.06 2.48
CA ARG A 82 10.33 7.23 3.49
C ARG A 82 10.69 5.93 4.22
N GLU A 83 11.69 6.00 5.08
CA GLU A 83 11.90 5.02 6.15
C GLU A 83 10.84 5.19 7.25
N GLY A 84 10.03 4.17 7.49
CA GLY A 84 8.99 4.09 8.54
C GLY A 84 9.53 3.70 9.92
N GLY A 85 10.79 3.29 10.02
CA GLY A 85 11.46 2.92 11.28
C GLY A 85 11.47 1.41 11.54
N PRO A 86 11.91 0.99 12.75
CA PRO A 86 12.05 -0.41 13.10
C PRO A 86 10.73 -1.18 12.93
N GLY A 87 10.78 -2.32 12.25
CA GLY A 87 9.62 -3.17 11.95
C GLY A 87 8.89 -2.81 10.66
N TRP A 88 8.90 -1.53 10.23
CA TRP A 88 8.24 -1.09 9.00
C TRP A 88 9.18 -1.00 7.80
N GLY A 89 10.45 -0.66 8.01
CA GLY A 89 11.40 -0.48 6.90
C GLY A 89 11.01 0.69 5.99
N LYS A 90 11.23 0.54 4.67
CA LYS A 90 10.84 1.54 3.67
C LYS A 90 9.34 1.44 3.39
N ILE A 91 8.63 2.56 3.49
CA ILE A 91 7.18 2.65 3.28
C ILE A 91 6.85 3.61 2.14
N ILE A 92 5.83 3.25 1.36
CA ILE A 92 5.15 4.13 0.41
C ILE A 92 3.66 4.13 0.78
N ILE A 93 3.06 5.32 0.84
CA ILE A 93 1.61 5.47 1.02
C ILE A 93 1.06 6.20 -0.21
N VAL A 94 0.02 5.63 -0.81
CA VAL A 94 -0.64 6.15 -2.02
C VAL A 94 -2.08 6.52 -1.68
N LEU A 95 -2.50 7.71 -2.10
CA LEU A 95 -3.89 8.15 -2.05
C LEU A 95 -4.61 7.69 -3.31
N HIS A 96 -5.70 6.95 -3.12
CA HIS A 96 -6.60 6.50 -4.18
C HIS A 96 -7.94 7.22 -4.05
N ALA A 97 -8.45 7.76 -5.16
CA ALA A 97 -9.86 8.12 -5.27
C ALA A 97 -10.58 6.97 -5.98
N TYR A 98 -11.73 6.53 -5.48
CA TYR A 98 -12.53 5.50 -6.12
C TYR A 98 -14.01 5.87 -6.08
N ASN A 99 -14.78 5.39 -7.05
CA ASN A 99 -16.22 5.55 -7.05
C ASN A 99 -16.84 4.37 -6.30
N GLU A 100 -17.50 4.66 -5.19
CA GLU A 100 -18.27 3.66 -4.46
C GLU A 100 -19.49 3.25 -5.31
N GLY A 101 -19.47 2.01 -5.83
CA GLY A 101 -20.55 1.47 -6.66
C GLY A 101 -20.11 0.76 -7.96
N ASP A 102 -18.85 0.83 -8.35
CA ASP A 102 -18.32 0.03 -9.47
C ASP A 102 -17.83 -1.33 -8.96
N THR A 103 -18.78 -2.21 -8.60
CA THR A 103 -18.50 -3.62 -8.35
C THR A 103 -18.49 -4.35 -9.69
N ARG A 104 -17.32 -4.44 -10.32
CA ARG A 104 -17.04 -5.49 -11.30
C ARG A 104 -16.15 -6.55 -10.68
#